data_AF-A0A939NT73-F1
#
_entry.id   AF-A0A939NT73-F1
#
_cell.length_a   1.000
_cell.length_b   1.000
_cell.length_c   1.000
_cell.angle_alpha   90.00
_cell.angle_beta   90.00
_cell.angle_gamma   90.00
#
_symmetry.space_group_name_H-M   'P 1'
#
loop_
_entity.id
_entity.type
_entity.pdbx_description
1 polymer ?
#
loop_
_entity_poly.entity_id
_entity_poly.type
_entity_poly.pdbx_seq_one_letter_code
_entity_poly.pdbx_strand_id
1 'polypeptide(L)' 'MLQKFMCSMEDRIDVIPVDYCADALLMLLNQPLAHGEVVHISAGEENSVKFAEIDRRWLRPRAGAGGDKYAQ' A
#
# COMPACT_ATOMS: atom_id res chain seq x y z
N MET A 1 16.47 -20.04 7.00
CA MET A 1 17.04 -19.32 5.86
C MET A 1 15.98 -18.37 5.34
N LEU A 2 16.17 -17.05 5.43
CA LEU A 2 15.24 -16.10 4.79
C LEU A 2 15.32 -16.35 3.28
N GLN A 3 14.21 -16.75 2.68
CA GLN A 3 14.11 -16.92 1.23
C GLN A 3 14.37 -15.57 0.55
N LYS A 4 15.19 -15.60 -0.50
CA LYS A 4 15.51 -14.43 -1.33
C LYS A 4 14.19 -13.81 -1.80
N PHE A 5 13.95 -12.53 -1.53
CA PHE A 5 12.84 -11.81 -2.14
C PHE A 5 12.97 -11.93 -3.66
N MET A 6 11.95 -12.44 -4.35
CA MET A 6 11.96 -12.62 -5.81
C MET A 6 11.87 -11.29 -6.58
N CYS A 7 11.75 -10.18 -5.85
CA CYS A 7 11.59 -8.84 -6.41
C CYS A 7 12.95 -8.14 -6.53
N SER A 8 13.18 -7.48 -7.65
CA SER A 8 14.28 -6.54 -7.84
C SER A 8 14.03 -5.28 -7.02
N MET A 9 15.11 -4.59 -6.62
CA MET A 9 15.01 -3.28 -5.96
C MET A 9 14.37 -2.21 -6.87
N GLU A 10 14.37 -2.43 -8.17
CA GLU A 10 13.76 -1.57 -9.18
C GLU A 10 12.28 -1.88 -9.45
N ASP A 11 11.76 -3.01 -8.94
CA ASP A 11 10.36 -3.38 -9.11
C ASP A 11 9.47 -2.39 -8.36
N ARG A 12 8.35 -2.03 -9.00
CA ARG A 12 7.37 -1.10 -8.44
C ARG A 12 6.25 -1.86 -7.75
N ILE A 13 5.83 -1.36 -6.60
CA ILE A 13 4.70 -1.87 -5.85
C ILE A 13 3.80 -0.72 -5.38
N ASP A 14 2.52 -1.02 -5.22
CA ASP A 14 1.58 -0.11 -4.58
C ASP A 14 1.67 -0.27 -3.07
N VAL A 15 2.11 0.81 -2.41
CA VAL A 15 2.04 0.95 -0.95
C VAL A 15 1.07 2.08 -0.65
N ILE A 16 -0.15 1.72 -0.29
CA ILE A 16 -1.21 2.67 0.06
C ILE A 16 -1.44 2.70 1.58
N PRO A 17 -1.86 3.85 2.15
CA PRO A 17 -2.28 3.91 3.55
C PRO A 17 -3.50 3.01 3.81
N VAL A 18 -3.55 2.41 5.00
CA VAL A 18 -4.67 1.53 5.39
C VAL A 18 -6.00 2.27 5.42
N ASP A 19 -6.02 3.51 5.91
CA ASP A 19 -7.24 4.34 5.95
C ASP A 19 -7.77 4.65 4.55
N TYR A 20 -6.87 4.94 3.60
CA TYR A 20 -7.26 5.13 2.19
C TYR A 20 -7.90 3.87 1.60
N CYS A 21 -7.37 2.69 1.92
CA CYS A 21 -7.97 1.42 1.49
C CYS A 21 -9.37 1.23 2.12
N ALA A 22 -9.53 1.54 3.41
CA ALA A 22 -10.81 1.46 4.09
C ALA A 22 -11.86 2.41 3.47
N ASP A 23 -11.48 3.64 3.16
CA ASP A 23 -12.36 4.62 2.50
C ASP A 23 -12.78 4.12 1.11
N ALA A 24 -11.86 3.60 0.31
CA ALA A 24 -12.15 3.05 -1.01
C ALA A 24 -13.13 1.85 -0.92
N LEU A 25 -12.96 0.97 0.06
CA LEU A 25 -13.90 -0.14 0.30
C LEU A 25 -15.31 0.37 0.65
N LEU A 26 -15.41 1.40 1.49
CA LEU A 26 -16.71 2.02 1.81
C LEU A 26 -17.37 2.66 0.58
N MET A 27 -16.59 3.29 -0.29
CA MET A 27 -17.10 3.85 -1.54
C MET A 27 -17.65 2.76 -2.48
N LEU A 28 -16.97 1.61 -2.57
CA LEU A 28 -17.37 0.49 -3.42
C LEU A 28 -18.71 -0.13 -3.03
N LEU A 29 -19.09 -0.08 -1.74
CA LEU A 29 -20.41 -0.56 -1.28
C LEU A 29 -21.58 0.17 -1.94
N ASN A 30 -21.35 1.40 -2.43
CA ASN A 30 -22.37 2.23 -3.07
C ASN A 30 -22.28 2.19 -4.60
N GLN A 31 -21.36 1.42 -5.18
CA GLN A 31 -21.19 1.31 -6.63
C GLN A 31 -21.98 0.12 -7.19
N PRO A 32 -22.51 0.22 -8.42
CA PRO A 32 -23.20 -0.89 -9.08
C PRO A 32 -22.18 -1.90 -9.64
N LEU A 33 -21.50 -2.63 -8.76
CA LEU A 33 -20.54 -3.65 -9.14
C LEU A 33 -21.25 -4.90 -9.65
N ALA A 34 -20.77 -5.44 -10.77
CA ALA A 34 -21.28 -6.71 -11.29
C ALA A 34 -20.87 -7.88 -10.40
N HIS A 35 -21.69 -8.92 -10.35
CA HIS A 35 -21.35 -10.14 -9.60
C HIS A 35 -20.05 -10.75 -10.14
N GLY A 36 -19.06 -10.91 -9.28
CA GLY A 36 -17.74 -11.46 -9.63
C GLY A 36 -16.77 -10.43 -10.22
N GLU A 37 -17.12 -9.15 -10.23
CA GLU A 37 -16.20 -8.08 -10.61
C GLU A 37 -15.02 -8.00 -9.63
N VAL A 38 -13.81 -7.88 -10.18
CA VAL A 38 -12.57 -7.75 -9.41
C VAL A 38 -12.06 -6.32 -9.56
N VAL A 39 -11.90 -5.63 -8.43
CA VAL A 39 -11.44 -4.24 -8.38
C VAL A 39 -10.06 -4.17 -7.75
N HIS A 40 -9.17 -3.36 -8.33
CA HIS A 40 -7.86 -3.07 -7.75
C HIS A 40 -7.86 -1.69 -7.10
N ILE A 41 -7.54 -1.64 -5.81
CA ILE A 41 -7.27 -0.40 -5.08
C ILE A 41 -5.75 -0.20 -5.11
N SER A 42 -5.31 0.90 -5.73
CA SER A 42 -3.92 1.14 -6.10
C SER A 42 -3.52 2.59 -5.78
N ALA A 43 -2.21 2.86 -5.67
CA ALA A 43 -1.68 4.22 -5.63
C ALA A 43 -1.62 4.85 -7.05
N GLY A 44 -1.74 4.01 -8.09
CA GLY A 44 -1.58 4.37 -9.49
C GLY A 44 -0.11 4.36 -9.92
N GLU A 45 0.12 4.36 -11.23
CA GLU A 45 1.48 4.29 -11.80
C GLU A 45 2.39 5.41 -11.29
N GLU A 46 1.87 6.63 -11.16
CA GLU A 46 2.61 7.81 -10.71
C GLU A 46 3.02 7.76 -9.24
N ASN A 47 2.24 7.08 -8.39
CA ASN A 47 2.50 7.04 -6.94
C ASN A 47 2.90 5.65 -6.42
N SER A 48 2.97 4.65 -7.30
CA SER A 48 3.65 3.39 -6.99
C SER A 48 5.13 3.66 -6.67
N VAL A 49 5.72 2.84 -5.83
CA VAL A 49 7.08 3.06 -5.30
C VAL A 49 7.96 1.87 -5.60
N LYS A 50 9.26 2.13 -5.77
CA LYS A 50 10.24 1.04 -5.89
C LYS A 50 10.60 0.49 -4.52
N PHE A 51 10.96 -0.78 -4.44
CA PHE A 51 11.49 -1.37 -3.21
C PHE A 51 12.71 -0.59 -2.67
N ALA A 52 13.59 -0.11 -3.55
CA ALA A 52 14.73 0.73 -3.17
C ALA A 52 14.34 2.03 -2.44
N GLU A 53 13.20 2.62 -2.81
CA GLU A 53 12.72 3.87 -2.23
C GLU A 53 12.12 3.65 -0.85
N ILE A 54 11.43 2.52 -0.65
CA ILE A 54 10.89 2.10 0.65
C ILE A 54 12.03 1.89 1.64
N ASP A 55 13.06 1.13 1.24
CA ASP A 55 14.23 0.87 2.06
C ASP A 55 14.93 2.17 2.49
N ARG A 56 15.17 3.08 1.54
CA ARG A 56 15.75 4.40 1.81
C ARG A 56 14.87 5.24 2.75
N ARG A 57 13.54 5.14 2.65
CA ARG A 57 12.61 5.90 3.49
C ARG A 57 12.47 5.29 4.89
N TRP A 58 12.71 4.00 5.05
CA TRP A 58 12.78 3.36 6.36
C TRP A 58 13.95 3.91 7.17
N LEU A 59 15.12 4.09 6.54
CA LEU A 59 16.33 4.62 7.18
C LEU A 59 16.24 6.10 7.62
N ARG A 60 15.18 6.83 7.24
CA ARG A 60 14.96 8.22 7.68
C ARG A 60 14.22 8.24 9.03
N PRO A 61 14.63 9.10 9.99
CA PRO A 61 13.87 9.32 11.22
C PRO A 61 12.44 9.73 10.87
N ARG A 62 11.46 8.93 11.28
CA ARG A 62 10.03 9.26 11.11
C ARG A 62 9.64 10.28 12.18
N ALA A 63 9.40 11.52 11.79
CA ALA A 63 8.66 12.45 12.65
C ALA A 63 7.20 11.99 12.68
N GLY A 64 6.76 11.42 13.81
CA GLY A 64 5.37 11.01 14.02
C GLY A 64 5.00 9.70 13.30
N ALA A 65 5.56 8.56 13.74
CA ALA A 65 4.96 7.28 13.42
C ALA A 65 3.65 7.16 14.22
N GLY A 66 2.50 7.35 13.57
CA GLY A 66 1.16 7.17 14.14
C GLY A 66 0.80 5.73 14.53
N GLY A 67 1.80 4.92 14.89
CA GLY A 67 1.64 3.52 15.29
C GLY A 67 0.85 3.33 16.58
N ASP A 68 0.68 4.39 17.37
CA ASP A 68 -0.16 4.38 18.59
C ASP A 68 -1.66 4.26 18.32
N LYS A 69 -2.12 4.50 17.08
CA LYS A 69 -3.56 4.50 16.77
C LYS A 69 -4.17 3.12 16.55
N TYR A 70 -3.36 2.08 16.40
CA TYR A 70 -3.81 0.70 16.13
C TYR A 70 -3.25 -0.32 17.13
N ALA A 71 -2.67 0.15 18.23
CA ALA A 71 -2.32 -0.68 19.39
C ALA A 71 -3.53 -0.78 20.33
N GLN A 72 -4.56 -1.51 19.90
CA GLN A 72 -5.65 -1.97 20.78
C GLN A 72 -5.79 -3.48 20.68
#